data_AF-A0A8T9AFR6-F1
#
_entry.id   AF-A0A8T9AFR6-F1
#
_cell.length_a   1.000
_cell.length_b   1.000
_cell.length_c   1.000
_cell.angle_alpha   90.00
_cell.angle_beta   90.00
_cell.angle_gamma   90.00
#
_symmetry.space_group_name_H-M   'P 1'
#
loop_
_entity.id
_entity.type
_entity.pdbx_description
1 polymer ?
#
loop_
_entity_poly.entity_id
_entity_poly.type
_entity_poly.pdbx_seq_one_letter_code
_entity_poly.pdbx_strand_id
1 'polypeptide(L)' 'VVSRTENAEFREMFAGGDEASKQLAPQYAALADEVGCGFFDAGTVAQTTPLDGVHLDAENTRNIGKALTSVVRVMLEL' A
#
# COMPACT_ATOMS: atom_id res chain seq x y z
N VAL A 1 1.83 -0.50 -4.07
CA VAL A 1 2.62 0.14 -5.15
C VAL A 1 1.69 1.05 -5.93
N VAL A 2 2.10 2.29 -6.21
CA VAL A 2 1.31 3.19 -7.06
C VAL A 2 1.38 2.71 -8.53
N SER A 3 0.30 2.92 -9.27
CA SER A 3 0.11 2.47 -10.63
C SER A 3 0.44 3.61 -11.60
N ARG A 4 0.91 3.26 -12.79
CA ARG A 4 1.03 4.26 -13.87
C ARG A 4 -0.37 4.68 -14.32
N THR A 5 -0.51 5.96 -14.65
CA THR A 5 -1.76 6.56 -15.14
C THR A 5 -1.55 7.23 -16.50
N GLU A 6 -2.57 7.13 -17.35
CA GLU A 6 -2.62 7.85 -18.63
C GLU A 6 -3.21 9.26 -18.49
N ASN A 7 -3.73 9.63 -17.32
CA ASN A 7 -4.20 10.99 -17.06
C ASN A 7 -3.03 11.98 -17.17
N ALA A 8 -3.14 12.96 -18.07
CA ALA A 8 -2.05 13.87 -18.39
C ALA A 8 -1.57 14.71 -17.20
N GLU A 9 -2.48 15.10 -16.31
CA GLU A 9 -2.13 15.90 -15.13
C GLU A 9 -1.41 15.04 -14.08
N PHE A 10 -1.93 13.85 -13.81
CA PHE A 10 -1.38 12.96 -12.77
C PHE A 10 -0.11 12.24 -13.19
N ARG A 11 0.06 11.95 -14.49
CA ARG A 11 1.25 11.25 -15.00
C ARG A 11 2.53 12.01 -14.68
N GLU A 12 2.54 13.32 -14.91
CA GLU A 12 3.71 14.17 -14.63
C GLU A 12 3.84 14.41 -13.12
N MET A 13 2.73 14.69 -12.44
CA MET A 13 2.72 14.96 -11.00
C MET A 13 3.30 13.79 -10.17
N PHE A 14 3.05 12.54 -10.59
CA PHE A 14 3.49 11.34 -9.87
C PHE A 14 4.61 10.56 -10.59
N ALA A 15 5.34 11.20 -11.51
CA ALA A 15 6.42 10.57 -12.25
C ALA A 15 7.48 9.96 -11.30
N GLY A 16 7.85 8.70 -11.54
CA GLY A 16 8.81 7.94 -10.72
C GLY A 16 8.27 7.38 -9.41
N GLY A 17 7.02 7.71 -9.04
CA GLY A 17 6.38 7.19 -7.83
C GLY A 17 6.16 5.68 -7.87
N ASP A 18 5.96 5.10 -9.05
CA ASP A 18 5.77 3.66 -9.28
C ASP A 18 6.98 2.86 -8.81
N GLU A 19 8.20 3.29 -9.15
CA GLU A 19 9.43 2.63 -8.69
C GLU A 19 9.77 2.97 -7.24
N ALA A 20 9.62 4.24 -6.84
CA ALA A 20 9.91 4.65 -5.46
C ALA A 20 8.99 3.96 -4.45
N SER A 21 7.69 3.82 -4.75
CA SER A 21 6.71 3.21 -3.84
C SER A 21 6.98 1.72 -3.56
N LYS A 22 7.67 1.00 -4.44
CA LYS A 22 8.08 -0.40 -4.21
C LYS A 22 9.08 -0.54 -3.07
N GLN A 23 9.81 0.54 -2.75
CA GLN A 23 10.81 0.54 -1.68
C GLN A 23 10.18 0.75 -0.30
N LEU A 24 8.93 1.25 -0.22
CA LEU A 24 8.28 1.55 1.06
C LEU A 24 8.06 0.30 1.91
N ALA A 25 7.56 -0.79 1.32
CA ALA A 25 7.29 -2.02 2.06
C ALA A 25 8.54 -2.60 2.76
N PRO A 26 9.68 -2.85 2.08
CA PRO A 26 10.88 -3.34 2.76
C PRO A 26 11.46 -2.33 3.77
N GLN A 27 11.39 -1.01 3.50
CA GLN A 27 11.85 0.01 4.44
C GLN A 27 10.99 0.07 5.70
N TYR A 28 9.67 0.01 5.57
CA TYR A 28 8.74 0.01 6.69
C TYR A 28 8.82 -1.29 7.49
N ALA A 29 9.06 -2.43 6.84
CA ALA A 29 9.30 -3.69 7.53
C ALA A 29 10.54 -3.61 8.42
N ALA A 30 11.65 -3.09 7.89
CA ALA A 30 12.89 -2.91 8.65
C ALA A 30 12.70 -1.93 9.81
N LEU A 31 12.04 -0.80 9.59
CA LEU A 31 11.78 0.19 10.63
C LEU A 31 10.85 -0.37 11.72
N ALA A 32 9.81 -1.11 11.35
CA ALA A 32 8.88 -1.71 12.31
C ALA A 32 9.58 -2.71 13.24
N ASP A 33 10.51 -3.51 12.70
CA ASP A 33 11.36 -4.40 13.50
C ASP A 33 12.26 -3.60 14.45
N GLU A 34 12.90 -2.53 13.96
CA GLU A 34 13.76 -1.66 14.77
C GLU A 34 13.04 -1.01 15.96
N VAL A 35 11.80 -0.55 15.76
CA VAL A 35 11.04 0.20 16.77
C VAL A 35 10.02 -0.66 17.53
N GLY A 36 9.99 -1.97 17.29
CA GLY A 36 9.08 -2.90 17.98
C GLY A 36 7.59 -2.70 17.64
N CYS A 37 7.28 -2.36 16.39
CA CYS A 37 5.92 -2.17 15.89
C CYS A 37 5.47 -3.31 14.96
N GLY A 38 4.16 -3.48 14.81
CA GLY A 38 3.60 -4.38 13.79
C GLY A 38 3.75 -3.81 12.38
N PHE A 39 3.94 -4.68 11.39
CA PHE A 39 4.04 -4.32 9.97
C PHE A 39 3.07 -5.14 9.12
N PHE A 40 2.50 -4.50 8.10
CA PHE A 40 1.67 -5.14 7.08
C PHE A 40 1.82 -4.42 5.73
N ASP A 41 2.17 -5.16 4.67
CA ASP A 41 2.24 -4.63 3.32
C ASP A 41 0.88 -4.76 2.60
N ALA A 42 0.15 -3.64 2.51
CA ALA A 42 -1.11 -3.58 1.78
C ALA A 42 -0.97 -3.87 0.28
N GLY A 43 0.22 -3.69 -0.30
CA GLY A 43 0.51 -4.01 -1.71
C GLY A 43 0.39 -5.50 -2.04
N THR A 44 0.37 -6.38 -1.04
CA THR A 44 0.18 -7.83 -1.23
C THR A 44 -1.27 -8.23 -1.50
N VAL A 45 -2.24 -7.34 -1.21
CA VAL A 45 -3.68 -7.65 -1.29
C VAL A 45 -4.48 -6.60 -2.08
N ALA A 46 -3.86 -5.47 -2.42
CA ALA A 46 -4.52 -4.36 -3.10
C ALA A 46 -3.58 -3.64 -4.07
N GLN A 47 -4.15 -3.12 -5.14
CA GLN A 47 -3.49 -2.35 -6.17
C GLN A 47 -4.23 -1.03 -6.40
N THR A 48 -3.48 0.07 -6.63
CA THR A 48 -4.07 1.35 -7.02
C THR A 48 -4.54 1.31 -8.47
N THR A 49 -5.54 2.11 -8.79
CA THR A 49 -6.10 2.16 -10.14
C THR A 49 -5.26 3.07 -11.05
N PRO A 50 -5.25 2.84 -12.37
CA PRO A 50 -4.61 3.75 -13.32
C PRO A 50 -5.41 5.03 -13.58
N LEU A 51 -6.59 5.22 -12.95
CA LEU A 51 -7.41 6.41 -13.16
C LEU A 51 -6.67 7.69 -12.73
N ASP A 52 -6.00 7.61 -11.58
CA ASP A 52 -5.12 8.66 -11.06
C ASP A 52 -3.74 8.13 -10.61
N GLY A 53 -3.55 6.81 -10.66
CA GLY A 53 -2.30 6.15 -10.28
C GLY A 53 -2.13 5.93 -8.78
N VAL A 54 -2.91 6.59 -7.92
CA VAL A 54 -2.64 6.66 -6.48
C VAL A 54 -3.78 6.11 -5.61
N HIS A 55 -5.04 6.23 -6.03
CA HIS A 55 -6.17 5.77 -5.23
C HIS A 55 -6.56 4.32 -5.53
N LEU A 56 -7.20 3.71 -4.54
CA LEU A 56 -7.81 2.38 -4.62
C LEU A 56 -9.26 2.52 -5.05
N ASP A 57 -9.76 1.51 -5.79
CA ASP A 57 -11.20 1.33 -5.93
C ASP A 57 -11.81 0.70 -4.66
N ALA A 58 -13.12 0.50 -4.70
CA ALA A 58 -13.87 -0.04 -3.58
C ALA A 58 -13.50 -1.50 -3.25
N GLU A 59 -13.11 -2.31 -4.23
CA GLU A 59 -12.71 -3.71 -4.01
C GLU A 59 -11.35 -3.79 -3.33
N ASN A 60 -10.36 -3.07 -3.87
CA ASN A 60 -9.01 -3.01 -3.33
C ASN A 60 -9.00 -2.44 -1.90
N THR A 61 -9.82 -1.42 -1.64
CA THR A 61 -10.01 -0.90 -0.27
C THR A 61 -10.57 -1.96 0.68
N ARG A 62 -11.57 -2.75 0.24
CA ARG A 62 -12.14 -3.84 1.04
C ARG A 62 -11.14 -4.97 1.29
N ASN A 63 -10.27 -5.28 0.32
CA ASN A 63 -9.26 -6.33 0.48
C ASN A 63 -8.27 -6.00 1.59
N ILE A 64 -7.84 -4.74 1.71
CA ILE A 64 -6.99 -4.29 2.82
C ILE A 64 -7.68 -4.51 4.16
N GLY A 65 -8.94 -4.09 4.30
CA GLY A 65 -9.69 -4.26 5.56
C GLY A 65 -9.84 -5.73 5.97
N LYS A 66 -10.12 -6.63 5.01
CA LYS A 66 -10.19 -8.07 5.27
C LYS A 66 -8.85 -8.63 5.72
N ALA A 67 -7.75 -8.28 5.03
CA ALA A 67 -6.42 -8.81 5.32
C ALA A 67 -5.87 -8.30 6.66
N LEU A 68 -6.14 -7.05 7.02
CA LEU A 68 -5.74 -6.47 8.30
C LEU A 68 -6.40 -7.17 9.50
N THR A 69 -7.57 -7.77 9.32
CA THR A 69 -8.31 -8.42 10.43
C THR A 69 -7.45 -9.46 11.15
N SER A 70 -6.71 -10.28 10.40
CA SER A 70 -5.83 -11.32 10.96
C SER A 70 -4.70 -10.72 11.80
N VAL A 71 -4.04 -9.69 11.27
CA VAL A 71 -2.90 -9.02 11.92
C VAL A 71 -3.35 -8.30 13.18
N VAL A 72 -4.45 -7.54 13.09
CA VAL A 72 -4.99 -6.76 14.20
C VAL A 72 -5.48 -7.67 15.33
N ARG A 73 -6.09 -8.82 15.03
CA ARG A 73 -6.49 -9.80 16.06
C ARG A 73 -5.29 -10.31 16.85
N VAL A 74 -4.20 -10.67 16.17
CA VAL A 74 -2.95 -11.09 16.83
C VAL A 74 -2.42 -9.98 17.73
N MET A 75 -2.39 -8.72 17.26
CA MET A 75 -1.89 -7.58 18.03
C MET A 75 -2.75 -7.23 19.25
N LEU A 76 -4.06 -7.51 19.19
CA LEU A 76 -5.01 -7.25 20.28
C LEU A 76 -5.25 -8.48 21.18
N GLU A 77 -4.58 -9.60 20.89
CA GLU A 77 -4.77 -10.88 21.60
C GLU A 77 -6.24 -11.38 21.56
N LEU A 78 -6.89 -11.24 20.39
CA LEU A 78 -8.30 -11.61 20.13
C LEU A 78 -8.50 -12.87 19.28
#